data_AF-A0A836SGL8-F1
#
_entry.id   AF-A0A836SGL8-F1
#
_cell.length_a   1.000
_cell.length_b   1.000
_cell.length_c   1.000
_cell.angle_alpha   90.00
_cell.angle_beta   90.00
_cell.angle_gamma   90.00
#
_symmetry.space_group_name_H-M   'P 1'
#
loop_
_entity.id
_entity.type
_entity.pdbx_description
1 polymer ?
#
loop_
_entity_poly.entity_id
_entity_poly.type
_entity_poly.pdbx_seq_one_letter_code
_entity_poly.pdbx_strand_id
1 'polypeptide(L)'
;MKLKNVASLKNKVRLLVMAGGLATSMAMATEIEELMVDTWLPSGTHGPVTVSTNNTLYSGAIYILDVRGTYTKWNNLGQNPCGRTESNAQYPSPNESRRTDTRVGIDAAENFAFPDGHRNCNKIPFTSALFQYSLDGGKTWGPLAPPVNNVPDSDHYYIYQLLGQGYHLQVRYSDSNYTDNYGQFRITLNRADKALR
;
A
#
# COMPACT_ATOMS: atom_id res chain seq x y z
N MET A 1 6.49 90.17 -37.82
CA MET A 1 6.46 90.77 -36.47
C MET A 1 6.17 89.65 -35.47
N LYS A 2 7.13 89.40 -34.57
CA LYS A 2 7.17 88.55 -33.35
C LYS A 2 6.17 87.38 -33.18
N LEU A 3 6.69 86.17 -33.35
CA LEU A 3 6.25 84.95 -32.67
C LEU A 3 6.65 85.01 -31.18
N LYS A 4 5.73 84.68 -30.27
CA LYS A 4 6.06 84.23 -28.90
C LYS A 4 5.28 82.97 -28.57
N ASN A 5 6.05 81.92 -28.30
CA ASN A 5 5.71 80.69 -27.60
C ASN A 5 4.94 80.95 -26.30
N VAL A 6 4.00 80.05 -25.94
CA VAL A 6 3.98 79.38 -24.63
C VAL A 6 3.37 77.99 -24.80
N ALA A 7 4.14 76.97 -24.43
CA ALA A 7 3.77 75.57 -24.31
C ALA A 7 3.13 75.28 -22.94
N SER A 8 2.39 74.16 -22.81
CA SER A 8 2.12 73.38 -21.56
C SER A 8 0.72 72.75 -21.63
N LEU A 9 0.42 71.50 -21.25
CA LEU A 9 1.18 70.34 -20.76
C LEU A 9 0.34 69.11 -21.15
N LYS A 10 0.98 68.04 -21.63
CA LYS A 10 0.33 66.75 -21.95
C LYS A 10 0.07 65.96 -20.66
N ASN A 11 -1.18 65.87 -20.20
CA ASN A 11 -1.56 64.89 -19.18
C ASN A 11 -1.95 63.56 -19.84
N LYS A 12 -0.99 62.63 -19.87
CA LYS A 12 -1.24 61.21 -20.20
C LYS A 12 -1.76 60.51 -18.96
N VAL A 13 -3.07 60.22 -18.91
CA VAL A 13 -3.63 59.28 -17.94
C VAL A 13 -3.19 57.87 -18.34
N ARG A 14 -2.26 57.29 -17.58
CA ARG A 14 -1.93 55.86 -17.66
C ARG A 14 -2.81 55.12 -16.67
N LEU A 15 -3.80 54.40 -17.19
CA LEU A 15 -4.61 53.46 -16.42
C LEU A 15 -3.77 52.19 -16.19
N LEU A 16 -3.30 51.99 -14.96
CA LEU A 16 -2.58 50.80 -14.54
C LEU A 16 -3.61 49.79 -14.00
N VAL A 17 -4.01 48.82 -14.83
CA VAL A 17 -4.84 47.69 -14.37
C VAL A 17 -3.91 46.71 -13.67
N MET A 18 -3.86 46.77 -12.33
CA MET A 18 -3.22 45.72 -11.53
C MET A 18 -4.13 44.49 -11.51
N ALA A 19 -3.86 43.55 -12.40
CA ALA A 19 -4.39 42.20 -12.31
C ALA A 19 -3.73 41.49 -11.12
N GLY A 20 -4.26 41.70 -9.92
CA GLY A 20 -3.91 40.94 -8.73
C GLY A 20 -4.45 39.52 -8.85
N GLY A 21 -3.71 38.66 -9.55
CA GLY A 21 -3.96 37.22 -9.55
C GLY A 21 -3.68 36.67 -8.16
N LEU A 22 -4.74 36.42 -7.39
CA LEU A 22 -4.67 35.56 -6.21
C LEU A 22 -4.30 34.15 -6.68
N ALA A 23 -3.00 33.86 -6.70
CA ALA A 23 -2.53 32.49 -6.82
C ALA A 23 -2.85 31.78 -5.51
N THR A 24 -4.04 31.17 -5.43
CA THR A 24 -4.38 30.23 -4.37
C THR A 24 -3.45 29.03 -4.55
N SER A 25 -2.34 29.01 -3.81
CA SER A 25 -1.52 27.80 -3.73
C SER A 25 -2.36 26.76 -3.00
N MET A 26 -3.06 25.91 -3.74
CA MET A 26 -3.61 24.68 -3.17
C MET A 26 -2.42 23.87 -2.69
N ALA A 27 -2.20 23.88 -1.37
CA ALA A 27 -1.33 22.91 -0.73
C ALA A 27 -1.88 21.53 -1.11
N MET A 28 -1.22 20.87 -2.06
CA MET A 28 -1.52 19.51 -2.45
C MET A 28 -1.12 18.62 -1.28
N ALA A 29 -2.01 18.46 -0.29
CA ALA A 29 -1.80 17.62 0.87
C ALA A 29 -1.21 16.27 0.43
N THR A 30 -0.10 15.88 1.04
CA THR A 30 0.47 14.54 0.92
C THR A 30 -0.55 13.57 1.51
N GLU A 31 -1.36 12.96 0.67
CA GLU A 31 -2.31 11.92 1.08
C GLU A 31 -1.53 10.61 1.18
N ILE A 32 -0.88 10.44 2.32
CA ILE A 32 -0.44 9.13 2.78
C ILE A 32 -1.69 8.42 3.27
N GLU A 33 -2.04 7.30 2.65
CA GLU A 33 -3.12 6.45 3.13
C GLU A 33 -2.56 5.19 3.76
N GLU A 34 -3.07 4.83 4.94
CA GLU A 34 -2.72 3.60 5.64
C GLU A 34 -3.90 2.62 5.61
N LEU A 35 -3.62 1.37 5.28
CA LEU A 35 -4.57 0.27 5.27
C LEU A 35 -4.04 -0.88 6.13
N MET A 36 -4.93 -1.57 6.82
CA MET A 36 -4.63 -2.79 7.57
C MET A 36 -5.41 -3.95 6.97
N VAL A 37 -4.72 -5.00 6.53
CA VAL A 37 -5.35 -6.24 6.06
C VAL A 37 -5.11 -7.33 7.08
N ASP A 38 -6.14 -7.67 7.85
CA ASP A 38 -6.11 -8.85 8.71
C ASP A 38 -6.23 -10.11 7.85
N THR A 39 -5.39 -11.11 8.08
CA THR A 39 -5.50 -12.40 7.37
C THR A 39 -6.57 -13.30 7.98
N TRP A 40 -7.05 -12.98 9.18
CA TRP A 40 -8.07 -13.73 9.91
C TRP A 40 -9.48 -13.19 9.69
N LEU A 41 -10.46 -14.10 9.64
CA LEU A 41 -11.88 -13.79 9.74
C LEU A 41 -12.58 -14.71 10.75
N PRO A 42 -13.57 -14.20 11.50
CA PRO A 42 -14.39 -15.04 12.36
C PRO A 42 -15.22 -16.03 11.55
N SER A 43 -15.46 -17.20 12.13
CA SER A 43 -16.28 -18.26 11.54
C SER A 43 -17.65 -17.73 11.08
N GLY A 44 -18.08 -18.15 9.89
CA GLY A 44 -19.32 -17.68 9.26
C GLY A 44 -19.17 -16.42 8.41
N THR A 45 -17.99 -15.79 8.40
CA THR A 45 -17.67 -14.76 7.42
C THR A 45 -17.15 -15.42 6.15
N HIS A 46 -17.73 -15.04 5.01
CA HIS A 46 -17.35 -15.60 3.70
C HIS A 46 -16.69 -14.53 2.84
N GLY A 47 -15.63 -14.92 2.14
CA GLY A 47 -14.92 -14.07 1.17
C GLY A 47 -13.55 -13.60 1.66
N PRO A 48 -12.73 -13.06 0.73
CA PRO A 48 -11.41 -12.53 1.07
C PRO A 48 -11.51 -11.24 1.90
N VAL A 49 -10.57 -11.07 2.83
CA VAL A 49 -10.45 -9.80 3.57
C VAL A 49 -9.99 -8.74 2.60
N THR A 50 -10.87 -7.79 2.30
CA THR A 50 -10.62 -6.75 1.29
C THR A 50 -10.70 -5.37 1.94
N VAL A 51 -9.68 -4.55 1.70
CA VAL A 51 -9.64 -3.14 2.09
C VAL A 51 -9.42 -2.27 0.86
N SER A 52 -9.82 -1.00 0.96
CA SER A 52 -9.73 -0.05 -0.14
C SER A 52 -9.17 1.28 0.36
N THR A 53 -8.42 1.98 -0.49
CA THR A 53 -8.12 3.39 -0.26
C THR A 53 -9.39 4.22 -0.23
N ASN A 54 -9.38 5.31 0.53
CA ASN A 54 -10.44 6.30 0.58
C ASN A 54 -10.47 7.13 -0.72
N ASN A 55 -9.30 7.42 -1.29
CA ASN A 55 -9.23 8.17 -2.54
C ASN A 55 -9.02 7.26 -3.76
N THR A 56 -9.57 7.73 -4.87
CA THR A 56 -9.31 7.18 -6.20
C THR A 56 -7.88 7.50 -6.62
N LEU A 57 -7.18 6.51 -7.17
CA LEU A 57 -5.85 6.73 -7.73
C LEU A 57 -5.95 7.44 -9.08
N TYR A 58 -5.22 8.54 -9.24
CA TYR A 58 -5.22 9.29 -10.50
C TYR A 58 -4.68 8.42 -11.63
N SER A 59 -5.43 8.36 -12.73
CA SER A 59 -5.01 7.60 -13.92
C SER A 59 -3.66 8.12 -14.44
N GLY A 60 -2.71 7.21 -14.66
CA GLY A 60 -1.37 7.52 -15.16
C GLY A 60 -0.37 8.01 -14.10
N ALA A 61 -0.80 8.25 -12.85
CA ALA A 61 0.11 8.60 -11.76
C ALA A 61 0.79 7.35 -11.18
N ILE A 62 2.06 7.47 -10.82
CA ILE A 62 2.80 6.41 -10.13
C ILE A 62 2.60 6.53 -8.62
N TYR A 63 2.33 5.41 -7.99
CA TYR A 63 2.21 5.28 -6.54
C TYR A 63 3.24 4.28 -6.02
N ILE A 64 3.74 4.56 -4.82
CA ILE A 64 4.60 3.70 -4.03
C ILE A 64 3.73 3.05 -2.95
N LEU A 65 3.67 1.72 -2.98
CA LEU A 65 2.99 0.90 -2.01
C LEU A 65 4.04 0.23 -1.11
N ASP A 66 4.06 0.63 0.14
CA ASP A 66 4.85 0.00 1.18
C ASP A 66 4.00 -1.07 1.85
N VAL A 67 4.51 -2.30 1.93
CA VAL A 67 3.83 -3.42 2.59
C VAL A 67 4.75 -4.01 3.64
N ARG A 68 4.22 -4.17 4.86
CA ARG A 68 4.90 -4.80 5.99
C ARG A 68 3.98 -5.81 6.64
N GLY A 69 4.54 -6.86 7.20
CA GLY A 69 3.80 -7.81 8.01
C GLY A 69 4.22 -9.24 7.77
N THR A 70 4.12 -10.04 8.82
CA THR A 70 4.25 -11.48 8.77
C THR A 70 2.98 -12.12 9.29
N TYR A 71 2.65 -13.29 8.75
CA TYR A 71 1.46 -14.03 9.10
C TYR A 71 1.68 -15.55 8.94
N THR A 72 0.69 -16.30 9.42
CA THR A 72 0.55 -17.73 9.16
C THR A 72 -0.87 -18.01 8.74
N LYS A 73 -1.04 -19.02 7.87
CA LYS A 73 -2.35 -19.58 7.54
C LYS A 73 -2.61 -20.95 8.18
N TRP A 74 -1.76 -21.31 9.14
CA TRP A 74 -1.86 -22.57 9.84
C TRP A 74 -2.07 -22.31 11.33
N ASN A 75 -2.97 -23.06 11.96
CA ASN A 75 -3.17 -23.00 13.41
C ASN A 75 -1.97 -23.50 14.22
N ASN A 76 -1.11 -24.32 13.61
CA ASN A 76 0.05 -24.93 14.26
C ASN A 76 1.11 -25.26 13.20
N LEU A 77 2.36 -24.80 13.41
CA LEU A 77 3.50 -25.10 12.54
C LEU A 77 4.25 -26.39 12.94
N GLY A 78 3.82 -27.08 14.01
CA GLY A 78 4.45 -28.30 14.51
C GLY A 78 5.71 -28.04 15.32
N GLN A 79 6.35 -29.10 15.81
CA GLN A 79 7.55 -28.96 16.65
C GLN A 79 8.79 -28.61 15.84
N ASN A 80 8.91 -29.17 14.63
CA ASN A 80 10.04 -28.95 13.73
C ASN A 80 9.55 -28.37 12.39
N PRO A 81 9.04 -27.13 12.36
CA PRO A 81 8.69 -26.50 11.11
C PRO A 81 9.91 -26.41 10.20
N CYS A 82 9.70 -26.56 8.90
CA CYS A 82 10.77 -26.31 7.95
C CYS A 82 10.89 -24.81 7.68
N GLY A 83 12.13 -24.35 7.48
CA GLY A 83 12.45 -22.92 7.38
C GLY A 83 12.70 -22.28 8.74
N ARG A 84 12.76 -20.96 8.75
CA ARG A 84 12.99 -20.18 9.97
C ARG A 84 11.72 -19.42 10.32
N THR A 85 10.92 -19.97 11.22
CA THR A 85 9.75 -19.26 11.74
C THR A 85 10.15 -18.05 12.58
N GLU A 86 9.30 -17.04 12.62
CA GLU A 86 9.35 -16.01 13.67
C GLU A 86 8.41 -16.40 14.82
N SER A 87 8.67 -15.89 16.03
CA SER A 87 7.87 -16.23 17.22
C SER A 87 6.47 -15.62 17.23
N ASN A 88 6.29 -14.50 16.53
CA ASN A 88 5.00 -13.80 16.44
C ASN A 88 4.91 -13.02 15.11
N ALA A 89 3.68 -12.73 14.67
CA ALA A 89 3.42 -11.80 13.59
C ALA A 89 3.94 -10.40 13.94
N GLN A 90 4.51 -9.68 12.97
CA GLN A 90 4.86 -8.26 13.14
C GLN A 90 3.64 -7.40 13.57
N TYR A 91 2.46 -7.76 13.05
CA TYR A 91 1.18 -7.15 13.43
C TYR A 91 0.19 -8.27 13.79
N PRO A 92 0.04 -8.63 15.07
CA PRO A 92 -0.89 -9.67 15.52
C PRO A 92 -2.34 -9.43 15.12
N SER A 93 -3.05 -10.47 14.69
CA SER A 93 -4.51 -10.42 14.52
C SER A 93 -5.22 -10.43 15.89
N PRO A 94 -6.44 -9.86 16.02
CA PRO A 94 -7.17 -9.81 17.30
C PRO A 94 -7.55 -11.18 17.88
N ASN A 95 -7.44 -12.26 17.10
CA ASN A 95 -7.74 -13.63 17.52
C ASN A 95 -6.59 -14.33 18.25
N GLU A 96 -5.47 -13.66 18.57
CA GLU A 96 -4.28 -14.25 19.21
C GLU A 96 -4.64 -15.14 20.40
N SER A 97 -5.56 -14.69 21.26
CA SER A 97 -6.04 -15.42 22.45
C SER A 97 -6.67 -16.80 22.17
N ARG A 98 -7.05 -17.07 20.91
CA ARG A 98 -7.69 -18.34 20.49
C ARG A 98 -6.69 -19.32 19.90
N ARG A 99 -5.41 -18.95 19.82
CA ARG A 99 -4.40 -19.73 19.13
C ARG A 99 -3.55 -20.54 20.10
N THR A 100 -3.12 -21.68 19.61
CA THR A 100 -2.14 -22.55 20.29
C THR A 100 -0.71 -22.28 19.80
N ASP A 101 -0.55 -21.54 18.70
CA ASP A 101 0.73 -21.24 18.07
C ASP A 101 0.66 -19.86 17.41
N THR A 102 1.58 -18.98 17.81
CA THR A 102 1.73 -17.61 17.30
C THR A 102 2.83 -17.51 16.25
N ARG A 103 3.58 -18.58 16.01
CA ARG A 103 4.69 -18.56 15.06
C ARG A 103 4.20 -18.29 13.64
N VAL A 104 4.98 -17.56 12.89
CA VAL A 104 4.68 -17.15 11.51
C VAL A 104 5.78 -17.56 10.54
N GLY A 105 5.40 -17.69 9.27
CA GLY A 105 6.24 -18.27 8.23
C GLY A 105 6.01 -17.67 6.85
N ILE A 106 5.19 -16.62 6.75
CA ILE A 106 4.76 -16.03 5.50
C ILE A 106 4.74 -14.51 5.61
N ASP A 107 5.09 -13.83 4.53
CA ASP A 107 4.95 -12.38 4.36
C ASP A 107 4.29 -12.06 3.00
N ALA A 108 4.33 -10.79 2.58
CA ALA A 108 3.68 -10.33 1.36
C ALA A 108 4.35 -10.85 0.08
N ALA A 109 5.63 -11.23 0.12
CA ALA A 109 6.40 -11.68 -1.03
C ALA A 109 6.58 -13.20 -1.05
N GLU A 110 6.81 -13.82 0.11
CA GLU A 110 7.24 -15.21 0.20
C GLU A 110 6.70 -15.95 1.42
N ASN A 111 6.82 -17.27 1.36
CA ASN A 111 6.72 -18.12 2.53
C ASN A 111 8.15 -18.57 2.85
N PHE A 112 8.61 -18.21 4.03
CA PHE A 112 9.94 -18.52 4.54
C PHE A 112 9.93 -19.66 5.57
N ALA A 113 8.75 -20.12 5.98
CA ALA A 113 8.58 -21.34 6.77
C ALA A 113 7.23 -22.04 6.49
N PHE A 114 7.16 -23.32 6.84
CA PHE A 114 5.97 -24.16 6.73
C PHE A 114 5.83 -25.09 7.93
N PRO A 115 4.64 -25.70 8.13
CA PRO A 115 4.47 -26.77 9.10
C PRO A 115 5.44 -27.95 8.89
N ASP A 116 5.74 -28.65 9.99
CA ASP A 116 6.49 -29.91 9.97
C ASP A 116 5.89 -30.91 8.96
N GLY A 117 6.76 -31.56 8.18
CA GLY A 117 6.37 -32.53 7.15
C GLY A 117 5.64 -31.95 5.92
N HIS A 118 5.53 -30.63 5.77
CA HIS A 118 4.85 -30.04 4.63
C HIS A 118 5.55 -30.39 3.29
N ARG A 119 4.78 -30.76 2.26
CA ARG A 119 5.31 -31.23 0.96
C ARG A 119 6.25 -30.25 0.23
N ASN A 120 6.23 -28.98 0.59
CA ASN A 120 7.03 -27.91 -0.01
C ASN A 120 8.23 -27.49 0.87
N CYS A 121 8.58 -28.26 1.91
CA CYS A 121 9.71 -27.93 2.78
C CYS A 121 11.05 -27.79 2.04
N ASN A 122 11.23 -28.45 0.89
CA ASN A 122 12.43 -28.34 0.05
C ASN A 122 12.37 -27.20 -0.98
N LYS A 123 11.35 -26.33 -0.91
CA LYS A 123 11.12 -25.25 -1.89
C LYS A 123 11.11 -23.85 -1.26
N ILE A 124 11.48 -23.73 0.00
CA ILE A 124 11.52 -22.43 0.70
C ILE A 124 12.83 -21.67 0.41
N PRO A 125 12.80 -20.33 0.33
CA PRO A 125 11.59 -19.51 0.26
C PRO A 125 10.87 -19.69 -1.08
N PHE A 126 9.53 -19.58 -1.08
CA PHE A 126 8.74 -19.57 -2.33
C PHE A 126 7.76 -18.40 -2.37
N THR A 127 7.55 -17.85 -3.56
CA THR A 127 6.67 -16.70 -3.76
C THR A 127 5.23 -16.98 -3.36
N SER A 128 4.66 -16.11 -2.52
CA SER A 128 3.24 -16.16 -2.14
C SER A 128 2.40 -15.43 -3.19
N ALA A 129 1.23 -15.99 -3.53
CA ALA A 129 0.23 -15.35 -4.41
C ALA A 129 -1.08 -15.03 -3.68
N LEU A 130 -1.08 -15.13 -2.35
CA LEU A 130 -2.27 -14.98 -1.51
C LEU A 130 -2.57 -13.52 -1.21
N PHE A 131 -1.55 -12.66 -1.18
CA PHE A 131 -1.71 -11.22 -1.10
C PHE A 131 -1.91 -10.65 -2.50
N GLN A 132 -3.05 -10.02 -2.73
CA GLN A 132 -3.53 -9.63 -4.06
C GLN A 132 -4.02 -8.19 -4.07
N TYR A 133 -4.01 -7.58 -5.23
CA TYR A 133 -4.50 -6.22 -5.42
C TYR A 133 -5.41 -6.10 -6.65
N SER A 134 -6.18 -5.02 -6.69
CA SER A 134 -6.98 -4.60 -7.83
C SER A 134 -6.87 -3.08 -8.02
N LEU A 135 -6.83 -2.67 -9.28
CA LEU A 135 -6.83 -1.28 -9.74
C LEU A 135 -8.01 -0.96 -10.67
N ASP A 136 -8.95 -1.88 -10.85
CA ASP A 136 -10.08 -1.75 -11.80
C ASP A 136 -11.46 -1.83 -11.12
N GLY A 137 -11.49 -1.52 -9.81
CA GLY A 137 -12.68 -1.61 -8.98
C GLY A 137 -13.05 -3.06 -8.61
N GLY A 138 -12.07 -3.95 -8.52
CA GLY A 138 -12.26 -5.31 -8.04
C GLY A 138 -12.74 -6.29 -9.11
N LYS A 139 -12.66 -5.92 -10.39
CA LYS A 139 -13.04 -6.80 -11.52
C LYS A 139 -11.97 -7.85 -11.75
N THR A 140 -10.70 -7.46 -11.67
CA THR A 140 -9.57 -8.37 -11.74
C THR A 140 -8.73 -8.28 -10.48
N TRP A 141 -8.12 -9.42 -10.13
CA TRP A 141 -7.27 -9.58 -8.95
C TRP A 141 -6.04 -10.37 -9.35
N GLY A 142 -4.87 -9.88 -8.97
CA GLY A 142 -3.60 -10.55 -9.24
C GLY A 142 -2.64 -10.41 -8.06
N PRO A 143 -1.58 -11.24 -8.02
CA PRO A 143 -0.49 -11.01 -7.08
C PRO A 143 0.17 -9.67 -7.40
N LEU A 144 0.79 -9.04 -6.40
CA LEU A 144 1.66 -7.90 -6.66
C LEU A 144 2.81 -8.32 -7.59
N ALA A 145 3.27 -7.38 -8.42
CA ALA A 145 4.53 -7.56 -9.15
C ALA A 145 5.68 -7.77 -8.16
N PRO A 146 6.83 -8.32 -8.59
CA PRO A 146 8.01 -8.35 -7.72
C PRO A 146 8.30 -6.94 -7.16
N PRO A 147 8.62 -6.82 -5.86
CA PRO A 147 8.89 -5.52 -5.26
C PRO A 147 10.18 -4.93 -5.84
N VAL A 148 10.32 -3.61 -5.73
CA VAL A 148 11.46 -2.86 -6.28
C VAL A 148 12.68 -2.88 -5.36
N ASN A 149 12.49 -3.25 -4.09
CA ASN A 149 13.57 -3.50 -3.12
C ASN A 149 13.91 -5.00 -3.04
N ASN A 150 14.76 -5.37 -2.07
CA ASN A 150 15.29 -6.73 -1.95
C ASN A 150 14.20 -7.76 -1.60
N VAL A 151 14.37 -8.98 -2.13
CA VAL A 151 13.63 -10.18 -1.72
C VAL A 151 14.63 -11.34 -1.63
N PRO A 152 14.67 -12.10 -0.53
CA PRO A 152 13.95 -11.88 0.73
C PRO A 152 14.43 -10.61 1.46
N ASP A 153 13.58 -10.07 2.33
CA ASP A 153 13.90 -8.94 3.21
C ASP A 153 13.66 -9.34 4.66
N SER A 154 14.68 -9.20 5.52
CA SER A 154 14.59 -9.65 6.92
C SER A 154 13.68 -8.79 7.79
N ASP A 155 13.36 -7.57 7.35
CA ASP A 155 12.40 -6.69 8.02
C ASP A 155 10.97 -6.91 7.48
N HIS A 156 10.79 -7.86 6.57
CA HIS A 156 9.52 -8.16 5.88
C HIS A 156 8.86 -6.90 5.32
N TYR A 157 9.70 -6.02 4.76
CA TYR A 157 9.30 -4.75 4.18
C TYR A 157 9.50 -4.76 2.67
N TYR A 158 8.43 -4.48 1.94
CA TYR A 158 8.42 -4.54 0.48
C TYR A 158 7.84 -3.27 -0.11
N ILE A 159 8.48 -2.77 -1.17
CA ILE A 159 8.07 -1.59 -1.90
C ILE A 159 7.60 -2.01 -3.28
N TYR A 160 6.40 -1.60 -3.67
CA TYR A 160 5.84 -1.86 -4.99
C TYR A 160 5.52 -0.54 -5.69
N GLN A 161 5.66 -0.54 -7.02
CA GLN A 161 5.22 0.57 -7.87
C GLN A 161 3.90 0.20 -8.54
N LEU A 162 2.92 1.07 -8.39
CA LEU A 162 1.59 0.92 -9.01
C LEU A 162 1.34 2.07 -9.98
N LEU A 163 0.72 1.77 -11.11
CA LEU A 163 0.22 2.77 -12.05
C LEU A 163 -1.29 2.97 -11.80
N GLY A 164 -1.69 4.14 -11.30
CA GLY A 164 -3.09 4.44 -11.06
C GLY A 164 -3.93 4.32 -12.33
N GLN A 165 -5.17 3.83 -12.19
CA GLN A 165 -6.08 3.58 -13.31
C GLN A 165 -7.43 4.33 -13.18
N GLY A 166 -7.55 5.28 -12.26
CA GLY A 166 -8.82 5.99 -12.02
C GLY A 166 -9.80 5.24 -11.12
N TYR A 167 -9.35 4.24 -10.37
CA TYR A 167 -10.12 3.55 -9.33
C TYR A 167 -9.37 3.60 -7.99
N HIS A 168 -10.07 3.28 -6.90
CA HIS A 168 -9.42 3.03 -5.62
C HIS A 168 -8.48 1.83 -5.73
N LEU A 169 -7.37 1.87 -5.00
CA LEU A 169 -6.60 0.65 -4.77
C LEU A 169 -7.41 -0.23 -3.83
N GLN A 170 -7.62 -1.47 -4.23
CA GLN A 170 -8.13 -2.50 -3.34
C GLN A 170 -7.06 -3.56 -3.12
N VAL A 171 -6.89 -3.97 -1.87
CA VAL A 171 -5.96 -5.03 -1.49
C VAL A 171 -6.72 -6.10 -0.75
N ARG A 172 -6.37 -7.36 -0.99
CA ARG A 172 -6.98 -8.47 -0.28
C ARG A 172 -6.02 -9.58 0.06
N TYR A 173 -6.40 -10.33 1.08
CA TYR A 173 -5.81 -11.63 1.38
C TYR A 173 -6.77 -12.74 0.91
N SER A 174 -6.26 -13.70 0.12
CA SER A 174 -7.05 -14.74 -0.56
C SER A 174 -6.65 -16.14 -0.10
N ASP A 175 -7.45 -16.72 0.79
CA ASP A 175 -7.30 -18.08 1.31
C ASP A 175 -8.60 -18.88 1.20
N SER A 176 -8.50 -20.19 1.36
CA SER A 176 -9.63 -21.11 1.47
C SER A 176 -10.15 -21.24 2.91
N ASN A 177 -9.31 -21.00 3.91
CA ASN A 177 -9.69 -20.97 5.32
C ASN A 177 -9.09 -19.70 5.94
N TYR A 178 -9.94 -18.91 6.60
CA TYR A 178 -9.51 -17.67 7.26
C TYR A 178 -9.52 -17.81 8.78
N THR A 179 -10.17 -18.85 9.31
CA THR A 179 -10.37 -19.00 10.75
C THR A 179 -9.11 -19.45 11.49
N ASP A 180 -8.15 -20.03 10.76
CA ASP A 180 -6.86 -20.53 11.22
C ASP A 180 -5.68 -19.59 10.92
N ASN A 181 -5.96 -18.43 10.35
CA ASN A 181 -4.96 -17.43 10.02
C ASN A 181 -4.63 -16.55 11.23
N TYR A 182 -3.44 -15.94 11.15
CA TYR A 182 -2.94 -15.03 12.16
C TYR A 182 -1.83 -14.13 11.64
N GLY A 183 -1.99 -12.85 11.87
CA GLY A 183 -1.12 -11.78 11.40
C GLY A 183 -1.86 -10.85 10.45
N GLN A 184 -1.38 -9.62 10.37
CA GLN A 184 -1.92 -8.58 9.51
C GLN A 184 -0.82 -7.98 8.64
N PHE A 185 -1.23 -7.39 7.52
CA PHE A 185 -0.38 -6.49 6.74
C PHE A 185 -0.71 -5.04 7.06
N ARG A 186 0.33 -4.25 7.31
CA ARG A 186 0.27 -2.80 7.29
C ARG A 186 0.72 -2.30 5.93
N ILE A 187 -0.09 -1.46 5.32
CA ILE A 187 0.12 -0.97 3.97
C ILE A 187 0.10 0.55 4.01
N THR A 188 1.11 1.20 3.46
CA THR A 188 1.07 2.66 3.21
C THR A 188 1.17 2.95 1.72
N LEU A 189 0.29 3.82 1.23
CA LEU A 189 0.26 4.24 -0.16
C LEU A 189 0.62 5.71 -0.27
N ASN A 190 1.58 6.00 -1.13
CA ASN A 190 2.08 7.35 -1.39
C ASN A 190 2.14 7.61 -2.89
N ARG A 191 1.77 8.82 -3.35
CA ARG A 191 2.02 9.21 -4.74
C ARG A 191 3.51 9.52 -4.91
N ALA A 192 4.15 8.94 -5.93
CA ALA A 192 5.62 8.98 -6.07
C ALA A 192 6.18 10.41 -6.23
N ASP A 193 5.45 11.31 -6.89
CA ASP A 193 5.80 12.73 -7.04
C ASP A 193 5.74 13.52 -5.73
N LYS A 194 5.09 12.98 -4.70
CA LYS A 194 5.02 13.55 -3.36
C LYS A 194 5.92 12.84 -2.34
N ALA A 195 6.40 11.64 -2.65
CA ALA A 195 7.23 10.82 -1.75
C ALA A 195 8.71 11.25 -1.71
N LEU A 196 9.15 12.13 -2.62
CA LEU A 196 10.54 12.61 -2.75
C LEU A 196 10.80 13.98 -2.08
N ARG A 197 9.97 14.38 -1.11
CA ARG A 197 10.12 15.62 -0.34
C ARG A 197 10.14 15.33 1.15
#